data_AF-A0AAP3XQN6-F1
#
_entry.id   AF-A0AAP3XQN6-F1
#
_cell.length_a   1.000
_cell.length_b   1.000
_cell.length_c   1.000
_cell.angle_alpha   90.00
_cell.angle_beta   90.00
_cell.angle_gamma   90.00
#
_symmetry.space_group_name_H-M   'P 1'
#
loop_
_entity.id
_entity.type
_entity.pdbx_description
1 polymer ?
#
loop_
_entity_poly.entity_id
_entity_poly.type
_entity_poly.pdbx_seq_one_letter_code
_entity_poly.pdbx_strand_id
1 'polypeptide(L)'
;MDVIKRPDAAELSVTGRFYVQVGFNELFELGQSAWAGAPYEPSDRMERTPDQNLTIIDRLGRIVKQTTVNKRKIRQANPEKQISRINEYLSNIAVEEGIKIRPLWLEPIPAVIYLHELKKKYPNAPSFYGEINPVIGEVDDPV
;
A
#
# COMPACT_ATOMS: atom_id res chain seq x y z
N MET A 1 11.69 -18.60 -19.08
CA MET A 1 12.44 -18.23 -17.87
C MET A 1 11.61 -18.71 -16.70
N ASP A 2 12.06 -19.76 -16.02
CA ASP A 2 11.32 -20.39 -14.92
C ASP A 2 11.80 -19.82 -13.59
N VAL A 3 10.86 -19.36 -12.75
CA VAL A 3 11.18 -18.69 -11.48
C VAL A 3 11.57 -19.70 -10.41
N ILE A 4 10.80 -20.79 -10.27
CA ILE A 4 11.03 -21.83 -9.25
C ILE A 4 11.38 -23.21 -9.81
N LYS A 5 11.45 -23.34 -11.15
CA LYS A 5 11.74 -24.60 -11.86
C LYS A 5 10.89 -25.80 -11.40
N ARG A 6 9.66 -25.54 -10.97
CA ARG A 6 8.67 -26.52 -10.50
C ARG A 6 7.27 -26.15 -10.99
N PRO A 7 6.42 -27.14 -11.28
CA PRO A 7 5.03 -26.90 -11.69
C PRO A 7 4.14 -26.45 -10.52
N ASP A 8 4.58 -26.60 -9.27
CA ASP A 8 3.79 -26.37 -8.05
C ASP A 8 3.09 -25.00 -8.01
N ALA A 9 3.72 -23.94 -8.54
CA ALA A 9 3.11 -22.61 -8.60
C ALA A 9 1.88 -22.54 -9.53
N ALA A 10 1.77 -23.42 -10.53
CA ALA A 10 0.63 -23.46 -11.44
C ALA A 10 -0.65 -23.99 -10.77
N GLU A 11 -0.52 -24.71 -9.65
CA GLU A 11 -1.66 -25.26 -8.90
C GLU A 11 -2.26 -24.26 -7.89
N LEU A 12 -1.64 -23.09 -7.72
CA LEU A 12 -2.12 -22.07 -6.79
C LEU A 12 -3.41 -21.42 -7.29
N SER A 13 -4.52 -21.76 -6.63
CA SER A 13 -5.87 -21.23 -6.94
C SER A 13 -6.34 -20.13 -5.99
N VAL A 14 -5.72 -19.99 -4.81
CA VAL A 14 -6.16 -19.05 -3.77
C VAL A 14 -5.32 -17.77 -3.82
N THR A 15 -6.01 -16.62 -3.84
CA THR A 15 -5.37 -15.30 -3.88
C THR A 15 -4.43 -15.09 -2.69
N GLY A 16 -3.23 -14.60 -2.98
CA GLY A 16 -2.21 -14.33 -1.99
C GLY A 16 -1.42 -15.55 -1.55
N ARG A 17 -1.72 -16.77 -2.02
CA ARG A 17 -0.79 -17.89 -1.87
C ARG A 17 0.40 -17.72 -2.80
N PHE A 18 1.59 -18.05 -2.32
CA PHE A 18 2.83 -17.98 -3.09
C PHE A 18 3.84 -19.01 -2.62
N TYR A 19 4.83 -19.33 -3.45
CA TYR A 19 6.00 -20.10 -3.03
C TYR A 19 7.22 -19.20 -2.85
N VAL A 20 8.02 -19.46 -1.82
CA VAL A 20 9.34 -18.83 -1.63
C VAL A 20 10.41 -19.90 -1.80
N GLN A 21 11.35 -19.62 -2.70
CA GLN A 21 12.55 -20.43 -2.87
C GLN A 21 13.77 -19.61 -2.45
N VAL A 22 14.62 -20.19 -1.58
CA VAL A 22 15.92 -19.62 -1.21
C VAL A 22 17.02 -20.55 -1.71
N GLY A 23 18.01 -19.96 -2.38
CA GLY A 23 19.15 -20.69 -2.94
C GLY A 23 18.73 -21.77 -3.94
N PHE A 24 19.42 -22.91 -3.91
CA PHE A 24 19.13 -24.07 -4.75
C PHE A 24 18.19 -25.07 -4.03
N ASN A 25 17.00 -24.61 -3.64
CA ASN A 25 16.03 -25.34 -2.80
C ASN A 25 16.49 -25.64 -1.38
N GLU A 26 17.28 -24.73 -0.78
CA GLU A 26 17.59 -24.81 0.65
C GLU A 26 16.33 -24.55 1.48
N LEU A 27 15.46 -23.67 0.99
CA LEU A 27 14.12 -23.43 1.49
C LEU A 27 13.16 -23.41 0.30
N PHE A 28 12.06 -24.16 0.41
CA PHE A 28 10.95 -24.11 -0.54
C PHE A 28 9.64 -24.25 0.22
N GLU A 29 8.94 -23.13 0.42
CA GLU A 29 7.75 -23.09 1.28
C GLU A 29 6.57 -22.37 0.62
N LEU A 30 5.37 -22.82 0.99
CA LEU A 30 4.11 -22.18 0.64
C LEU A 30 3.78 -21.11 1.68
N GLY A 31 3.67 -19.85 1.24
CA GLY A 31 3.27 -18.71 2.04
C GLY A 31 1.87 -18.20 1.69
N GLN A 32 1.38 -17.28 2.53
CA GLN A 32 0.15 -16.51 2.32
C GLN A 32 0.44 -15.04 2.58
N SER A 33 0.14 -14.18 1.62
CA SER A 33 0.37 -12.74 1.74
C SER A 33 -0.68 -12.12 2.66
N ALA A 34 -0.22 -11.19 3.51
CA ALA A 34 -1.12 -10.34 4.27
C ALA A 34 -1.92 -9.42 3.33
N TRP A 35 -3.11 -8.99 3.78
CA TRP A 35 -3.97 -8.05 3.06
C TRP A 35 -4.21 -6.81 3.94
N ALA A 36 -3.79 -5.64 3.45
CA ALA A 36 -3.86 -4.38 4.21
C ALA A 36 -5.13 -3.55 3.93
N GLY A 37 -6.06 -4.07 3.14
CA GLY A 37 -7.29 -3.38 2.75
C GLY A 37 -8.41 -3.41 3.80
N ALA A 38 -8.12 -3.88 5.01
CA ALA A 38 -9.11 -4.00 6.08
C ALA A 38 -9.66 -2.64 6.52
N PRO A 39 -10.95 -2.57 6.92
CA PRO A 39 -11.52 -1.35 7.48
C PRO A 39 -10.86 -1.02 8.82
N TYR A 40 -10.67 0.26 9.07
CA TYR A 40 -10.17 0.79 10.32
C TYR A 40 -11.33 0.89 11.32
N GLU A 41 -11.25 0.11 12.41
CA GLU A 41 -12.11 0.24 13.57
C GLU A 41 -11.25 0.79 14.72
N PRO A 42 -11.42 2.06 15.14
CA PRO A 42 -10.65 2.63 16.23
C PRO A 42 -11.06 1.95 17.55
N SER A 43 -10.21 1.05 18.03
CA SER A 43 -10.38 0.37 19.30
C SER A 43 -9.03 0.21 19.99
N ASP A 44 -8.92 0.65 21.24
CA ASP A 44 -7.69 0.50 22.06
C ASP A 44 -7.38 -0.96 22.41
N ARG A 45 -8.33 -1.86 22.20
CA ARG A 45 -8.17 -3.30 22.44
C ARG A 45 -8.69 -4.05 21.24
N MET A 46 -7.93 -5.06 20.81
CA MET A 46 -8.44 -6.07 19.89
C MET A 46 -9.60 -6.79 20.59
N GLU A 47 -10.83 -6.38 20.29
CA GLU A 47 -12.01 -7.11 20.71
C GLU A 47 -12.02 -8.43 19.94
N ARG A 48 -11.42 -9.48 20.53
CA ARG A 48 -11.75 -10.84 20.13
C ARG A 48 -13.25 -10.96 20.33
N THR A 49 -14.00 -10.99 19.23
CA THR A 49 -15.43 -11.23 19.31
C THR A 49 -15.54 -12.64 19.93
N PRO A 50 -16.05 -12.79 21.16
CA PRO A 50 -16.24 -14.11 21.72
C PRO A 50 -17.12 -14.89 20.74
N ASP A 51 -16.81 -16.17 20.55
CA ASP A 51 -17.54 -17.00 19.58
C ASP A 51 -19.00 -17.13 20.07
N GLN A 52 -19.89 -16.29 19.54
CA GLN A 52 -21.32 -16.25 19.90
C GLN A 52 -22.11 -17.25 19.03
N ASN A 53 -21.52 -18.42 18.84
CA ASN A 53 -22.14 -19.55 18.18
C ASN A 53 -23.06 -20.26 19.17
N LEU A 54 -24.37 -20.21 18.90
CA LEU A 54 -25.36 -20.97 19.64
C LEU A 54 -25.59 -22.30 18.93
N THR A 55 -25.19 -23.39 19.58
CA THR A 55 -25.40 -24.76 19.09
C THR A 55 -26.39 -25.46 20.00
N ILE A 56 -27.52 -25.91 19.44
CA ILE A 56 -28.52 -26.71 20.12
C ILE A 56 -28.22 -28.18 19.83
N ILE A 57 -28.05 -28.98 20.88
CA ILE A 57 -27.69 -30.40 20.81
C ILE A 57 -28.83 -31.22 21.44
N ASP A 58 -29.18 -32.35 20.81
CA ASP A 58 -30.15 -33.32 21.37
C ASP A 58 -29.49 -34.24 22.42
N ARG A 59 -30.29 -35.00 23.17
CA ARG A 59 -29.85 -35.99 24.18
C ARG A 59 -28.91 -37.07 23.63
N LEU A 60 -28.92 -37.28 22.31
CA LEU A 60 -28.02 -38.21 21.60
C LEU A 60 -26.74 -37.55 21.07
N GLY A 61 -26.46 -36.29 21.43
CA GLY A 61 -25.24 -35.57 21.02
C GLY A 61 -25.25 -35.02 19.60
N ARG A 62 -26.39 -35.05 18.90
CA ARG A 62 -26.52 -34.55 17.52
C ARG A 62 -26.81 -33.05 17.52
N ILE A 63 -26.18 -32.32 16.60
CA ILE A 63 -26.44 -30.88 16.40
C ILE A 63 -27.80 -30.71 15.71
N VAL A 64 -28.77 -30.12 16.41
CA VAL A 64 -30.14 -29.87 15.93
C VAL A 64 -30.24 -28.52 15.23
N LYS A 65 -29.50 -27.52 15.72
CA LYS A 65 -29.51 -26.18 15.16
C LYS A 65 -28.25 -25.43 15.55
N GLN A 66 -27.71 -24.65 14.61
CA GLN A 66 -26.61 -23.74 14.87
C GLN A 66 -27.00 -22.35 14.37
N THR A 67 -26.79 -21.32 15.20
CA THR A 67 -27.01 -19.93 14.80
C THR A 67 -25.90 -19.03 15.31
N THR A 68 -25.47 -18.10 14.48
CA THR A 68 -24.56 -17.01 14.83
C THR A 68 -25.36 -15.80 15.25
N VAL A 69 -25.05 -15.22 16.43
CA VAL A 69 -25.63 -13.94 16.83
C VAL A 69 -24.96 -12.83 16.01
N ASN A 70 -25.55 -12.49 14.86
CA ASN A 70 -25.12 -11.34 14.09
C ASN A 70 -25.61 -10.07 14.78
N LYS A 71 -24.81 -9.51 15.70
CA LYS A 71 -24.95 -8.10 16.05
C LYS A 71 -24.68 -7.30 14.79
N ARG A 72 -25.75 -6.84 14.12
CA ARG A 72 -25.66 -5.85 13.04
C ARG A 72 -25.11 -4.56 13.64
N LYS A 73 -23.77 -4.46 13.76
CA LYS A 73 -23.12 -3.15 13.83
C LYS A 73 -23.55 -2.42 12.56
N ILE A 74 -24.10 -1.22 12.70
CA ILE A 74 -24.45 -0.35 11.58
C ILE A 74 -23.14 -0.12 10.83
N ARG A 75 -22.93 -0.85 9.74
CA ARG A 75 -21.72 -0.71 8.93
C ARG A 75 -21.80 0.65 8.26
N GLN A 76 -20.88 1.55 8.60
CA GLN A 76 -20.69 2.79 7.84
C GLN A 76 -20.52 2.44 6.36
N ALA A 77 -21.14 3.22 5.48
CA ALA A 77 -20.89 3.14 4.05
C ALA A 77 -19.45 3.61 3.79
N ASN A 78 -18.58 2.69 3.36
CA ASN A 78 -17.17 2.92 3.07
C ASN A 78 -16.31 3.33 4.30
N PRO A 79 -16.03 2.41 5.24
CA PRO A 79 -15.08 2.66 6.31
C PRO A 79 -13.68 2.97 5.76
N GLU A 80 -12.96 3.89 6.40
CA GLU A 80 -11.55 4.16 6.09
C GLU A 80 -10.70 2.88 6.20
N LYS A 81 -9.64 2.77 5.40
CA LYS A 81 -8.76 1.59 5.42
C LYS A 81 -7.68 1.75 6.48
N GLN A 82 -7.33 0.65 7.15
CA GLN A 82 -6.25 0.62 8.15
C GLN A 82 -4.92 1.16 7.60
N ILE A 83 -4.56 0.76 6.37
CA ILE A 83 -3.33 1.22 5.72
C ILE A 83 -3.28 2.73 5.51
N SER A 84 -4.41 3.36 5.16
CA SER A 84 -4.50 4.81 4.97
C SER A 84 -4.24 5.53 6.29
N ARG A 85 -4.80 5.03 7.39
CA ARG A 85 -4.61 5.62 8.72
C ARG A 85 -3.17 5.47 9.22
N ILE A 86 -2.53 4.33 8.97
CA ILE A 86 -1.12 4.12 9.31
C ILE A 86 -0.22 5.07 8.52
N ASN A 87 -0.47 5.25 7.22
CA ASN A 87 0.30 6.17 6.39
C ASN A 87 0.16 7.61 6.87
N GLU A 88 -1.06 8.06 7.21
CA GLU A 88 -1.30 9.38 7.77
C GLU A 88 -0.53 9.58 9.09
N TYR A 89 -0.61 8.60 9.99
CA TYR A 89 0.09 8.62 11.28
C TYR A 89 1.61 8.74 11.11
N LEU A 90 2.21 7.93 10.24
CA LEU A 90 3.65 7.98 9.95
C LEU A 90 4.05 9.29 9.26
N SER A 91 3.20 9.82 8.39
CA SER A 91 3.44 11.11 7.73
C SER A 91 3.51 12.26 8.74
N ASN A 92 2.63 12.26 9.75
CA ASN A 92 2.63 13.29 10.79
C ASN A 92 3.92 13.23 11.62
N ILE A 93 4.36 12.03 12.01
CA ILE A 93 5.64 11.84 12.73
C ILE A 93 6.81 12.33 11.89
N ALA A 94 6.84 12.01 10.59
CA ALA A 94 7.91 12.46 9.71
C ALA A 94 8.00 13.99 9.62
N VAL A 95 6.86 14.68 9.64
CA VAL A 95 6.80 16.16 9.67
C VAL A 95 7.30 16.70 11.01
N GLU A 96 6.87 16.12 12.14
CA GLU A 96 7.29 16.51 13.49
C GLU A 96 8.79 16.36 13.69
N GLU A 97 9.36 15.24 13.21
CA GLU A 97 10.80 14.95 13.27
C GLU A 97 11.60 15.68 12.18
N GLY A 98 10.94 16.43 11.28
CA GLY A 98 11.59 17.17 10.20
C GLY A 98 12.29 16.28 9.16
N ILE A 99 11.87 15.03 9.02
CA ILE A 99 12.45 14.05 8.10
C ILE A 99 12.10 14.45 6.67
N LYS A 100 13.12 14.82 5.88
CA LYS A 100 13.00 15.09 4.44
C LYS A 100 13.81 14.07 3.64
N ILE A 101 13.15 13.40 2.72
CA ILE A 101 13.76 12.41 1.82
C ILE A 101 14.09 13.11 0.50
N ARG A 102 15.27 12.82 -0.06
CA ARG A 102 15.59 13.23 -1.43
C ARG A 102 14.75 12.38 -2.40
N PRO A 103 13.88 12.98 -3.23
CA PRO A 103 13.10 12.23 -4.19
C PRO A 103 14.02 11.60 -5.23
N LEU A 104 13.76 10.33 -5.57
CA LEU A 104 14.46 9.61 -6.65
C LEU A 104 13.95 10.04 -8.03
N TRP A 105 12.65 10.34 -8.14
CA TRP A 105 12.01 10.86 -9.34
C TRP A 105 11.57 12.29 -9.11
N LEU A 106 11.90 13.17 -10.05
CA LEU A 106 11.36 14.51 -10.10
C LEU A 106 9.90 14.49 -10.59
N GLU A 107 9.17 15.57 -10.34
CA GLU A 107 7.84 15.73 -10.90
C GLU A 107 7.90 15.77 -12.43
N PRO A 108 6.96 15.13 -13.13
CA PRO A 108 6.95 15.11 -14.58
C PRO A 108 6.83 16.53 -15.14
N ILE A 109 7.63 16.84 -16.16
CA ILE A 109 7.59 18.15 -16.83
C ILE A 109 6.21 18.33 -17.48
N PRO A 110 5.51 19.47 -17.26
CA PRO A 110 4.22 19.73 -17.85
C PRO A 110 4.33 19.86 -19.38
N ALA A 111 3.27 19.47 -20.09
CA ALA A 111 3.23 19.48 -21.56
C ALA A 111 3.37 20.89 -22.18
N VAL A 112 2.97 21.93 -21.45
CA VAL A 112 3.09 23.32 -21.86
C VAL A 112 3.81 24.07 -20.75
N ILE A 113 4.89 24.76 -21.12
CA ILE A 113 5.72 25.54 -20.20
C ILE A 113 5.70 26.99 -20.67
N TYR A 114 5.31 27.91 -19.77
CA TYR A 114 5.37 29.32 -20.08
C TYR A 114 6.69 29.96 -19.63
N LEU A 115 7.20 30.87 -20.46
CA LEU A 115 8.47 31.55 -20.20
C LEU A 115 8.48 32.32 -18.85
N HIS A 116 7.34 32.88 -18.46
CA HIS A 116 7.23 33.61 -17.19
C HIS A 116 7.31 32.68 -15.96
N GLU A 117 6.82 31.45 -16.08
CA GLU A 117 6.92 30.42 -15.03
C GLU A 117 8.35 29.93 -14.88
N LEU A 118 9.06 29.73 -16.00
CA LEU A 118 10.48 29.36 -15.99
C LEU A 118 11.35 30.44 -15.33
N LYS A 119 11.10 31.72 -15.63
CA LYS A 119 11.82 32.83 -14.97
C LYS A 119 11.56 32.89 -13.46
N LYS A 120 10.36 32.51 -13.02
CA LYS A 120 10.01 32.45 -11.59
C LYS A 120 10.66 31.24 -10.91
N LYS A 121 10.68 30.08 -11.57
CA LYS A 121 11.26 28.83 -11.07
C LYS A 121 12.80 28.89 -11.02
N TYR A 122 13.42 29.56 -12.00
CA TYR A 122 14.88 29.71 -12.13
C TYR A 122 15.29 31.19 -12.21
N PRO A 123 15.33 31.92 -11.07
CA PRO A 123 15.61 33.35 -11.05
C PRO A 123 17.07 33.71 -11.39
N ASN A 124 18.00 32.77 -11.28
CA ASN A 124 19.46 33.02 -11.34
C ASN A 124 20.09 32.54 -12.66
N ALA A 125 19.38 32.62 -13.79
CA ALA A 125 19.96 32.25 -15.08
C ALA A 125 21.16 33.17 -15.41
N PRO A 126 22.36 32.64 -15.65
CA PRO A 126 23.54 33.46 -15.91
C PRO A 126 23.36 34.21 -17.23
N SER A 127 23.36 35.54 -17.16
CA SER A 127 23.42 36.43 -18.32
C SER A 127 24.83 36.98 -18.46
N PHE A 128 25.56 36.54 -19.48
CA PHE A 128 26.86 37.11 -19.82
C PHE A 128 26.67 38.31 -20.75
N TYR A 129 27.33 39.43 -20.43
CA TYR A 129 27.23 40.64 -21.23
C TYR A 129 27.84 40.40 -22.61
N GLY A 130 27.05 40.58 -23.67
CA GLY A 130 27.48 40.36 -25.06
C GLY A 130 27.19 38.96 -25.62
N GLU A 131 26.59 38.06 -24.83
CA GLU A 131 26.23 36.71 -25.28
C GLU A 131 24.70 36.53 -25.33
N ILE A 132 24.18 36.05 -26.46
CA ILE A 132 22.75 35.79 -26.63
C ILE A 132 22.43 34.44 -25.99
N ASN A 133 21.84 34.46 -24.79
CA ASN A 133 21.43 33.25 -24.05
C ASN A 133 19.91 33.25 -23.76
N PRO A 134 19.05 32.96 -24.75
CA PRO A 134 17.60 32.96 -24.55
C PRO A 134 17.17 31.70 -23.78
N VAL A 135 16.23 31.88 -22.85
CA VAL A 135 15.56 30.75 -22.19
C VAL A 135 14.57 30.12 -23.17
N ILE A 136 14.76 28.84 -23.49
CA ILE A 136 13.94 28.11 -24.47
C ILE A 136 12.93 27.17 -23.77
N GLY A 137 13.35 26.45 -22.74
CA GLY A 137 12.53 25.43 -22.07
C GLY A 137 13.26 24.75 -20.91
N GLU A 138 12.68 23.66 -20.40
CA GLU A 138 13.26 22.77 -19.39
C GLU A 138 13.66 21.45 -20.07
N VAL A 139 14.78 20.86 -19.62
CA VAL A 139 15.28 19.56 -20.11
C VAL A 139 15.08 18.53 -19.01
N ASP A 140 14.51 17.37 -19.37
CA ASP A 140 14.44 16.21 -18.49
C ASP A 140 15.74 15.41 -18.66
N ASP A 141 16.58 15.41 -17.63
CA ASP A 141 17.85 14.70 -17.60
C ASP A 141 17.81 13.62 -16.50
N PRO A 142 17.52 12.35 -16.84
CA PRO A 142 17.30 11.28 -15.88
C PRO A 142 18.60 10.65 -15.31
N VAL A 143 19.77 11.29 -15.52
CA VAL A 143 21.10 10.79 -15.11
C VAL A 143 21.28 10.73 -13.59
#